data_AF-A0A964YG53-F1
#
_entry.id   AF-A0A964YG53-F1
#
_cell.length_a   1.000
_cell.length_b   1.000
_cell.length_c   1.000
_cell.angle_alpha   90.00
_cell.angle_beta   90.00
_cell.angle_gamma   90.00
#
_symmetry.space_group_name_H-M   'P 1'
#
loop_
_entity.id
_entity.type
_entity.pdbx_description
1 polymer ?
#
loop_
_entity_poly.entity_id
_entity_poly.type
_entity_poly.pdbx_seq_one_letter_code
_entity_poly.pdbx_strand_id
1 'polypeptide(L)'
;MAKKSDIGGKRLIGLSPEAWGRWVTGDKTIEVQEIINSQLQWIERESDVLLKAHSPEYGDFIVLNELQLRHDGKMPRRMRAYTALVEEKYGLLVYPVVVNILQPRTTETVPSHYESEIMGCRAYQDYRMINVWEIEAETVFEKNLSSLLPFVPILKGGNSEANLR
;
A
#
# COMPACT_ATOMS: atom_id res chain seq x y z
N MET A 1 16.66 23.66 -9.28
CA MET A 1 17.34 24.43 -8.20
C MET A 1 17.53 23.52 -7.01
N ALA A 2 18.77 23.20 -6.63
CA ALA A 2 19.03 22.42 -5.43
C ALA A 2 18.53 23.19 -4.19
N LYS A 3 17.61 22.58 -3.43
CA LYS A 3 17.10 23.12 -2.17
C LYS A 3 18.32 23.41 -1.30
N LYS A 4 18.47 24.66 -0.83
CA LYS A 4 19.47 25.04 0.21
C LYS A 4 19.12 24.21 1.44
N SER A 5 19.65 22.99 1.52
CA SER A 5 19.34 22.11 2.64
C SER A 5 19.93 22.71 3.89
N ASP A 6 19.23 22.58 5.01
CA ASP A 6 19.68 22.95 6.33
C ASP A 6 20.90 22.09 6.73
N ILE A 7 22.09 22.49 6.25
CA ILE A 7 23.37 21.84 6.52
C ILE A 7 23.74 22.02 8.00
N GLY A 8 23.30 23.12 8.62
CA GLY A 8 23.53 23.42 10.04
C GLY A 8 22.83 22.41 10.94
N GLY A 9 21.52 22.24 10.78
CA GLY A 9 20.72 21.31 11.58
C GLY A 9 21.20 19.86 11.46
N LYS A 10 21.45 19.38 10.24
CA LYS A 10 21.94 18.01 10.01
C LYS A 10 23.30 17.76 10.66
N ARG A 11 24.20 18.75 10.63
CA ARG A 11 25.53 18.64 11.22
C ARG A 11 25.47 18.60 12.74
N LEU A 12 24.56 19.34 13.37
CA LEU A 12 24.37 19.33 14.83
C LEU A 12 23.95 17.95 15.34
N ILE A 13 23.02 17.27 14.65
CA ILE A 13 22.61 15.90 14.99
C ILE A 13 23.81 14.93 14.90
N GLY A 14 24.64 15.09 13.87
CA GLY A 14 25.84 14.27 13.66
C GLY A 14 26.93 14.48 14.71
N LEU A 15 26.94 15.58 15.47
CA LEU A 15 27.95 15.83 16.52
C LEU A 15 27.71 15.00 17.78
N SER A 16 26.46 14.64 18.08
CA SER A 16 26.11 13.83 19.26
C SER A 16 24.86 12.99 18.99
N PRO A 17 24.97 11.97 18.12
CA PRO A 17 23.82 11.18 17.68
C PRO A 17 23.14 10.42 18.82
N GLU A 18 23.89 9.87 19.78
CA GLU A 18 23.30 9.19 20.95
C GLU A 18 22.51 10.13 21.84
N ALA A 19 23.09 11.28 22.21
CA ALA A 19 22.41 12.26 23.06
C ALA A 19 21.13 12.76 22.37
N TRP A 20 21.21 13.00 21.05
CA TRP A 20 20.05 13.36 20.24
C TRP A 20 18.99 12.25 20.25
N GLY A 21 19.38 11.00 19.95
CA GLY A 21 18.48 9.85 19.90
C GLY A 21 17.74 9.62 21.21
N ARG A 22 18.45 9.66 22.34
CA ARG A 22 17.86 9.51 23.69
C ARG A 22 16.91 10.66 24.02
N TRP A 23 17.23 11.87 23.59
CA TRP A 23 16.37 13.04 23.84
C TRP A 23 15.07 12.99 23.03
N VAL A 24 15.15 12.76 21.71
CA VAL A 24 13.95 12.80 20.84
C VAL A 24 12.98 11.64 21.07
N THR A 25 13.48 10.50 21.56
CA THR A 25 12.66 9.33 21.87
C THR A 25 12.21 9.28 23.33
N GLY A 26 12.87 10.04 24.22
CA GLY A 26 12.69 9.94 25.67
C GLY A 26 13.31 8.67 26.30
N ASP A 27 13.89 7.78 25.51
CA ASP A 27 14.50 6.54 25.98
C ASP A 27 16.01 6.72 26.19
N LYS A 28 16.43 6.68 27.47
CA LYS A 28 17.83 6.85 27.86
C LYS A 28 18.73 5.68 27.47
N THR A 29 18.16 4.56 27.04
CA THR A 29 18.90 3.33 26.70
C THR A 29 19.26 3.23 25.22
N ILE A 30 18.82 4.17 24.37
CA ILE A 30 19.14 4.15 22.95
C ILE A 30 20.65 4.20 22.72
N GLU A 31 21.10 3.30 21.84
CA GLU A 31 22.42 3.24 21.25
C GLU A 31 22.29 3.44 19.74
N VAL A 32 22.83 4.56 19.22
CA VAL A 32 22.79 4.82 17.78
C VAL A 32 23.85 3.99 17.09
N GLN A 33 23.40 3.02 16.29
CA GLN A 33 24.29 2.09 15.57
C GLN A 33 24.98 2.75 14.37
N GLU A 34 24.22 3.54 13.59
CA GLU A 34 24.73 4.20 12.40
C GLU A 34 23.87 5.41 12.02
N ILE A 35 24.47 6.36 11.31
CA ILE A 35 23.74 7.42 10.60
C ILE A 35 23.53 6.94 9.16
N ILE A 36 22.31 6.50 8.86
CA ILE A 36 21.94 5.98 7.54
C ILE A 36 21.80 7.08 6.48
N ASN A 37 22.04 6.72 5.21
CA ASN A 37 21.86 7.64 4.08
C ASN A 37 20.39 8.05 3.94
N SER A 38 20.13 9.37 3.95
CA SER A 38 18.79 9.93 3.80
C SER A 38 18.28 9.96 2.35
N GLN A 39 19.12 9.63 1.37
CA GLN A 39 18.71 9.49 -0.02
C GLN A 39 17.93 8.19 -0.17
N LEU A 40 16.62 8.30 -0.07
CA LEU A 40 15.73 7.24 -0.47
C LEU A 40 15.86 7.11 -1.99
N GLN A 41 16.49 6.03 -2.46
CA GLN A 41 16.31 5.63 -3.85
C GLN A 41 14.83 5.35 -3.99
N TRP A 42 14.14 6.21 -4.76
CA TRP A 42 12.77 5.97 -5.15
C TRP A 42 12.78 4.60 -5.78
N ILE A 43 12.18 3.62 -5.12
CA ILE A 43 12.04 2.34 -5.74
C ILE A 43 11.06 2.62 -6.87
N GLU A 44 11.57 2.68 -8.11
CA GLU A 44 10.75 2.67 -9.31
C GLU A 44 9.96 1.38 -9.23
N ARG A 45 8.76 1.49 -8.69
CA ARG A 45 7.79 0.42 -8.60
C ARG A 45 6.57 0.93 -9.28
N GLU A 46 6.31 0.34 -10.43
CA GLU A 46 5.05 0.48 -11.11
C GLU A 46 4.02 -0.22 -10.24
N SER A 47 3.16 0.57 -9.58
CA SER A 47 1.82 0.06 -9.26
C SER A 47 1.19 -0.37 -10.57
N ASP A 48 0.50 -1.51 -10.60
CA ASP A 48 -0.03 -2.04 -11.86
C ASP A 48 -0.88 -1.01 -12.59
N VAL A 49 -1.78 -0.31 -11.88
CA VAL A 49 -2.63 0.74 -12.46
C VAL A 49 -2.98 1.85 -11.45
N LEU A 50 -2.66 3.10 -11.80
CA LEU A 50 -3.22 4.30 -11.14
C LEU A 50 -4.35 4.89 -11.98
N LEU A 51 -5.52 5.08 -11.37
CA LEU A 51 -6.65 5.75 -12.02
C LEU A 51 -6.88 7.10 -11.33
N LYS A 52 -6.78 8.20 -12.06
CA LYS A 52 -7.32 9.47 -11.58
C LYS A 52 -8.84 9.43 -11.74
N ALA A 53 -9.57 9.53 -10.64
CA ALA A 53 -11.02 9.50 -10.59
C ALA A 53 -11.57 10.81 -10.04
N HIS A 54 -12.85 11.08 -10.33
CA HIS A 54 -13.58 12.23 -9.81
C HIS A 54 -14.89 11.73 -9.18
N SER A 55 -15.22 12.26 -8.00
CA SER A 55 -16.51 12.06 -7.35
C SER A 55 -17.13 13.41 -6.99
N PRO A 56 -18.45 13.62 -7.17
CA PRO A 56 -19.12 14.83 -6.69
C PRO A 56 -18.96 15.07 -5.18
N GLU A 57 -18.80 14.01 -4.39
CA GLU A 57 -18.66 14.08 -2.92
C GLU A 57 -17.21 14.30 -2.48
N TYR A 58 -16.25 13.65 -3.14
CA TYR A 58 -14.85 13.59 -2.69
C TYR A 58 -13.87 14.39 -3.57
N GLY A 59 -14.33 14.95 -4.69
CA GLY A 59 -13.49 15.64 -5.67
C GLY A 59 -12.59 14.70 -6.46
N ASP A 60 -11.43 15.22 -6.89
CA ASP A 60 -10.40 14.45 -7.60
C ASP A 60 -9.59 13.59 -6.62
N PHE A 61 -9.43 12.30 -6.93
CA PHE A 61 -8.63 11.36 -6.14
C PHE A 61 -7.98 10.32 -7.05
N ILE A 62 -7.07 9.51 -6.49
CA ILE A 62 -6.40 8.43 -7.20
C ILE A 62 -6.85 7.08 -6.65
N VAL A 63 -7.31 6.18 -7.51
CA VAL A 63 -7.44 4.76 -7.18
C VAL A 63 -6.13 4.07 -7.50
N LEU A 64 -5.46 3.58 -6.47
CA LEU A 64 -4.19 2.85 -6.59
C LEU A 64 -4.50 1.36 -6.59
N ASN A 65 -4.28 0.69 -7.73
CA ASN A 65 -4.58 -0.73 -7.87
C ASN A 65 -3.28 -1.54 -7.88
N GLU A 66 -3.24 -2.55 -7.02
CA GLU A 66 -2.20 -3.57 -7.02
C GLU A 66 -2.85 -4.95 -7.23
N LEU A 67 -2.45 -5.64 -8.28
CA LEU A 67 -2.90 -6.99 -8.60
C LEU A 67 -1.87 -8.00 -8.10
N GLN A 68 -2.32 -9.00 -7.35
CA GLN A 68 -1.50 -10.08 -6.87
C GLN A 68 -2.06 -11.41 -7.34
N LEU A 69 -1.20 -12.28 -7.86
CA LEU A 69 -1.63 -13.64 -8.20
C LEU A 69 -2.15 -14.39 -6.97
N ARG A 70 -1.47 -14.22 -5.83
CA ARG A 70 -1.84 -14.70 -4.50
C ARG A 70 -1.39 -13.67 -3.48
N HIS A 71 -1.96 -13.74 -2.28
CA HIS A 71 -1.57 -12.87 -1.19
C HIS A 71 -0.05 -12.89 -0.92
N ASP A 72 0.54 -11.70 -0.77
CA ASP A 72 1.89 -11.48 -0.25
C ASP A 72 1.80 -10.85 1.16
N GLY A 73 2.37 -11.52 2.17
CA GLY A 73 2.38 -11.01 3.56
C GLY A 73 3.12 -9.68 3.73
N LYS A 74 3.96 -9.28 2.77
CA LYS A 74 4.61 -7.95 2.77
C LYS A 74 3.74 -6.86 2.14
N MET A 75 2.59 -7.22 1.56
CA MET A 75 1.73 -6.28 0.85
C MET A 75 1.22 -5.13 1.71
N PRO A 76 0.81 -5.31 2.99
CA PRO A 76 0.37 -4.17 3.81
C PRO A 76 1.43 -3.07 3.91
N ARG A 77 2.70 -3.45 4.15
CA ARG A 77 3.82 -2.50 4.25
C ARG A 77 4.07 -1.80 2.91
N ARG A 78 4.02 -2.55 1.80
CA ARG A 78 4.14 -1.98 0.45
C ARG A 78 3.02 -1.00 0.16
N MET A 79 1.78 -1.36 0.49
CA MET A 79 0.61 -0.53 0.21
C MET A 79 0.72 0.81 0.93
N ARG A 80 1.11 0.83 2.21
CA ARG A 80 1.41 2.07 2.94
C ARG A 80 2.46 2.94 2.22
N ALA A 81 3.55 2.32 1.75
CA ALA A 81 4.59 3.06 1.03
C ALA A 81 4.04 3.63 -0.28
N TYR A 82 3.29 2.86 -1.05
CA TYR A 82 2.77 3.28 -2.35
C TYR A 82 1.74 4.40 -2.21
N THR A 83 0.80 4.27 -1.28
CA THR A 83 -0.17 5.32 -0.96
C THR A 83 0.55 6.64 -0.66
N ALA A 84 1.49 6.64 0.28
CA ALA A 84 2.20 7.85 0.67
C ALA A 84 3.02 8.47 -0.48
N LEU A 85 3.66 7.65 -1.33
CA LEU A 85 4.43 8.15 -2.47
C LEU A 85 3.52 8.75 -3.55
N VAL A 86 2.36 8.16 -3.81
CA VAL A 86 1.38 8.67 -4.78
C VAL A 86 0.73 9.95 -4.26
N GLU A 87 0.35 9.99 -2.98
CA GLU A 87 -0.18 11.19 -2.33
C GLU A 87 0.83 12.35 -2.42
N GLU A 88 2.10 12.12 -2.05
CA GLU A 88 3.15 13.14 -2.14
C GLU A 88 3.40 13.61 -3.58
N LYS A 89 3.38 12.69 -4.55
CA LYS A 89 3.67 13.01 -5.96
C LYS A 89 2.57 13.83 -6.62
N TYR A 90 1.29 13.53 -6.31
CA TYR A 90 0.16 14.11 -7.02
C TYR A 90 -0.63 15.13 -6.20
N GLY A 91 -0.45 15.18 -4.87
CA GLY A 91 -1.20 16.07 -3.99
C GLY A 91 -2.70 15.76 -3.95
N LEU A 92 -3.09 14.51 -4.25
CA LEU A 92 -4.47 14.03 -4.25
C LEU A 92 -4.63 12.91 -3.22
N LEU A 93 -5.82 12.79 -2.65
CA LEU A 93 -6.17 11.64 -1.81
C LEU A 93 -6.03 10.34 -2.62
N VAL A 94 -5.59 9.28 -1.95
CA VAL A 94 -5.42 7.96 -2.56
C VAL A 94 -6.38 6.96 -1.94
N TYR A 95 -7.09 6.22 -2.78
CA TYR A 95 -7.91 5.07 -2.42
C TYR A 95 -7.16 3.78 -2.81
N PRO A 96 -6.45 3.13 -1.88
CA PRO A 96 -5.65 1.95 -2.16
C PRO A 96 -6.50 0.68 -2.27
N VAL A 97 -6.23 -0.11 -3.30
CA VAL A 97 -6.93 -1.35 -3.62
C VAL A 97 -5.91 -2.46 -3.88
N VAL A 98 -6.08 -3.59 -3.20
CA VAL A 98 -5.36 -4.84 -3.48
C VAL A 98 -6.34 -5.85 -4.06
N VAL A 99 -6.02 -6.39 -5.23
CA VAL A 99 -6.81 -7.42 -5.90
C VAL A 99 -6.04 -8.74 -5.88
N ASN A 100 -6.52 -9.74 -5.15
CA ASN A 100 -5.96 -11.08 -5.13
C ASN A 100 -6.70 -11.96 -6.15
N ILE A 101 -5.96 -12.58 -7.08
CA ILE A 101 -6.55 -13.41 -8.15
C ILE A 101 -6.88 -14.82 -7.65
N LEU A 102 -5.95 -15.49 -6.96
CA LEU A 102 -6.11 -16.87 -6.50
C LEU A 102 -6.09 -16.97 -4.97
N GLN A 103 -6.85 -17.94 -4.45
CA GLN A 103 -6.93 -18.22 -3.02
C GLN A 103 -5.53 -18.39 -2.39
N PRO A 104 -5.33 -17.99 -1.12
CA PRO A 104 -4.12 -18.33 -0.39
C PRO A 104 -3.86 -19.85 -0.39
N ARG A 105 -2.60 -20.27 -0.39
CA ARG A 105 -2.24 -21.70 -0.28
C ARG A 105 -2.46 -22.24 1.15
N THR A 106 -2.50 -21.34 2.11
CA THR A 106 -2.66 -21.58 3.54
C THR A 106 -3.98 -20.97 4.00
N THR A 107 -4.52 -21.42 5.13
CA THR A 107 -5.69 -20.77 5.76
C THR A 107 -5.30 -19.50 6.54
N GLU A 108 -4.19 -18.86 6.17
CA GLU A 108 -3.75 -17.64 6.85
C GLU A 108 -4.75 -16.52 6.59
N THR A 109 -5.12 -15.84 7.67
CA THR A 109 -5.91 -14.62 7.60
C THR A 109 -5.13 -13.56 6.85
N VAL A 110 -5.67 -13.14 5.71
CA VAL A 110 -5.09 -12.08 4.90
C VAL A 110 -5.35 -10.75 5.60
N PRO A 111 -4.32 -10.02 6.08
CA PRO A 111 -4.51 -8.74 6.73
C PRO A 111 -5.10 -7.73 5.74
N SER A 112 -6.05 -6.91 6.21
CA SER A 112 -6.71 -5.85 5.43
C SER A 112 -6.12 -4.46 5.63
N HIS A 113 -5.12 -4.34 6.52
CA HIS A 113 -4.47 -3.08 6.85
C HIS A 113 -3.01 -3.32 7.24
N TYR A 114 -2.23 -2.25 7.20
CA TYR A 114 -0.91 -2.18 7.84
C TYR A 114 -1.02 -1.48 9.18
N GLU A 115 -0.33 -2.02 10.18
CA GLU A 115 -0.16 -1.37 11.47
C GLU A 115 1.27 -1.57 11.99
N SER A 116 1.84 -0.51 12.57
CA SER A 116 3.05 -0.60 13.37
C SER A 116 3.09 0.51 14.41
N GLU A 117 3.72 0.24 15.55
CA GLU A 117 3.96 1.23 16.59
C GLU A 117 5.41 1.16 17.05
N ILE A 118 6.04 2.32 17.24
CA ILE A 118 7.34 2.43 17.90
C ILE A 118 7.31 3.64 18.83
N MET A 119 7.55 3.43 20.13
CA MET A 119 7.65 4.50 21.13
C MET A 119 6.44 5.46 21.12
N GLY A 120 5.22 4.94 20.95
CA GLY A 120 3.99 5.73 20.86
C GLY A 120 3.72 6.38 19.49
N CYS A 121 4.65 6.29 18.54
CA CYS A 121 4.42 6.68 17.15
C CYS A 121 3.74 5.54 16.40
N ARG A 122 2.44 5.69 16.14
CA ARG A 122 1.64 4.73 15.37
C ARG A 122 1.63 5.08 13.89
N ALA A 123 1.76 4.07 13.06
CA ALA A 123 1.53 4.14 11.62
C ALA A 123 0.43 3.13 11.26
N TYR A 124 -0.55 3.59 10.49
CA TYR A 124 -1.71 2.80 10.12
C TYR A 124 -2.10 3.10 8.67
N GLN A 125 -2.50 2.08 7.91
CA GLN A 125 -2.98 2.23 6.53
C GLN A 125 -4.04 1.18 6.25
N ASP A 126 -5.27 1.61 6.01
CA ASP A 126 -6.31 0.76 5.43
C ASP A 126 -6.10 0.62 3.92
N TYR A 127 -6.58 -0.49 3.37
CA TYR A 127 -6.81 -0.63 1.94
C TYR A 127 -7.99 -1.53 1.65
N ARG A 128 -8.60 -1.31 0.48
CA ARG A 128 -9.67 -2.18 0.01
C ARG A 128 -9.07 -3.47 -0.53
N MET A 129 -9.41 -4.59 0.08
CA MET A 129 -9.07 -5.89 -0.47
C MET A 129 -10.22 -6.43 -1.32
N ILE A 130 -9.88 -6.94 -2.49
CA ILE A 130 -10.79 -7.64 -3.39
C ILE A 130 -10.20 -9.01 -3.67
N ASN A 131 -10.91 -10.05 -3.27
CA ASN A 131 -10.53 -11.43 -3.57
C ASN A 131 -11.41 -11.92 -4.72
N VAL A 132 -10.79 -12.16 -5.88
CA VAL A 132 -11.52 -12.48 -7.11
C VAL A 132 -12.35 -13.76 -6.95
N TRP A 133 -11.85 -14.76 -6.22
CA TRP A 133 -12.56 -16.01 -5.95
C TRP A 133 -13.77 -15.89 -5.02
N GLU A 134 -13.99 -14.72 -4.39
CA GLU A 134 -15.14 -14.47 -3.50
C GLU A 134 -16.28 -13.76 -4.23
N ILE A 135 -16.03 -13.26 -5.44
CA ILE A 135 -17.01 -12.59 -6.27
C ILE A 135 -17.88 -13.64 -6.96
N GLU A 136 -19.21 -13.51 -6.86
CA GLU A 136 -20.15 -14.38 -7.56
C GLU A 136 -20.08 -14.12 -9.07
N ALA A 137 -19.98 -15.18 -9.88
CA ALA A 137 -19.87 -15.08 -11.33
C ALA A 137 -21.06 -14.33 -11.96
N GLU A 138 -22.26 -14.54 -11.43
CA GLU A 138 -23.50 -13.89 -11.86
C GLU A 138 -23.39 -12.35 -11.79
N THR A 139 -22.67 -11.82 -10.79
CA THR A 139 -22.49 -10.37 -10.60
C THR A 139 -21.74 -9.73 -11.78
N VAL A 140 -20.83 -10.47 -12.42
CA VAL A 140 -20.06 -9.97 -13.57
C VAL A 140 -20.96 -9.74 -14.77
N PHE A 141 -21.91 -10.64 -15.00
CA PHE A 141 -22.89 -10.53 -16.09
C PHE A 141 -23.93 -9.47 -15.80
N GLU A 142 -24.51 -9.46 -14.58
CA GLU A 142 -25.54 -8.48 -14.18
C GLU A 142 -25.05 -7.04 -14.24
N LYS A 143 -23.80 -6.81 -13.81
CA LYS A 143 -23.20 -5.46 -13.76
C LYS A 143 -22.38 -5.11 -15.00
N ASN A 144 -22.38 -5.99 -16.01
CA ASN A 144 -21.61 -5.83 -17.25
C ASN A 144 -20.13 -5.48 -17.00
N LEU A 145 -19.50 -6.15 -16.03
CA LEU A 145 -18.10 -5.92 -15.65
C LEU A 145 -17.16 -6.67 -16.61
N SER A 146 -17.07 -6.18 -17.85
CA SER A 146 -16.31 -6.84 -18.92
C SER A 146 -14.84 -7.11 -18.58
N SER A 147 -14.23 -6.28 -17.74
CA SER A 147 -12.86 -6.45 -17.23
C SER A 147 -12.68 -7.70 -16.36
N LEU A 148 -13.76 -8.25 -15.79
CA LEU A 148 -13.72 -9.46 -14.98
C LEU A 148 -14.02 -10.74 -15.77
N LEU A 149 -14.45 -10.64 -17.04
CA LEU A 149 -14.74 -11.80 -17.88
C LEU A 149 -13.57 -12.79 -17.98
N PRO A 150 -12.30 -12.36 -18.15
CA PRO A 150 -11.17 -13.30 -18.17
C PRO A 150 -10.99 -14.09 -16.87
N PHE A 151 -11.56 -13.62 -15.76
CA PHE A 151 -11.45 -14.25 -14.45
C PHE A 151 -12.65 -15.13 -14.09
N VAL A 152 -13.69 -15.21 -14.93
CA VAL A 152 -14.92 -16.00 -14.68
C VAL A 152 -14.63 -17.41 -14.17
N PRO A 153 -13.69 -18.20 -14.75
CA PRO A 153 -13.40 -19.55 -14.25
C PRO A 153 -12.91 -19.61 -12.79
N ILE A 154 -12.44 -18.50 -12.23
CA ILE A 154 -11.89 -18.37 -10.88
C ILE A 154 -12.93 -17.81 -9.90
N LEU A 155 -13.98 -17.16 -10.40
CA LEU A 155 -15.06 -16.59 -9.59
C LEU A 155 -15.83 -17.69 -8.87
N LYS A 156 -16.51 -17.30 -7.79
CA LYS A 156 -17.41 -18.19 -7.08
C LYS A 156 -18.56 -18.59 -8.00
N GLY A 157 -18.77 -19.90 -8.16
CA GLY A 157 -19.77 -20.45 -9.09
C GLY A 157 -19.40 -20.40 -10.59
N GLY A 158 -18.28 -19.78 -10.94
CA GLY A 158 -17.87 -19.56 -12.34
C GLY A 158 -17.36 -20.81 -13.07
N ASN A 159 -16.91 -21.83 -12.34
CA ASN A 159 -16.49 -23.13 -12.90
C ASN A 159 -17.66 -24.12 -13.10
N SER A 160 -18.91 -23.63 -13.15
CA SER A 160 -20.08 -24.45 -13.47
C SER A 160 -20.23 -24.63 -14.98
N GLU A 161 -20.74 -25.79 -15.41
CA GLU A 161 -20.82 -26.18 -16.83
C GLU A 161 -21.66 -25.21 -17.70
N ALA A 162 -22.58 -24.46 -17.08
CA ALA A 162 -23.42 -23.44 -17.73
C ALA A 162 -22.66 -22.14 -18.06
N ASN A 163 -21.57 -21.83 -17.34
CA ASN A 163 -20.79 -20.60 -17.49
C ASN A 163 -19.52 -20.79 -18.37
N LEU A 164 -19.24 -22.02 -18.79
CA LEU A 164 -18.07 -22.40 -19.60
C LEU A 164 -18.39 -22.65 -21.09
N ARG A 165 -19.67 -22.55 -21.49
CA ARG A 165 -20.15 -22.72 -22.88
C ARG A 165 -20.57 -21.39 -23.48
#